data_AF-A0AAD5GA74-F1
#
_entry.id   AF-A0AAD5GA74-F1
#
_cell.length_a   1.000
_cell.length_b   1.000
_cell.length_c   1.000
_cell.angle_alpha   90.00
_cell.angle_beta   90.00
_cell.angle_gamma   90.00
#
_symmetry.space_group_name_H-M   'P 1'
#
loop_
_entity.id
_entity.type
_entity.pdbx_description
1 polymer ?
#
loop_
_entity_poly.entity_id
_entity_poly.type
_entity_poly.pdbx_seq_one_letter_code
_entity_poly.pdbx_strand_id
1 'polypeptide(L)'
;MESLDIKEALGRLPREVVDARNQRLLRAMDLSMKHEYLSEDLQAQQTPFRSYLRDMLALVEREKAEREALGALPLQQRTIP
;
A
#
# COMPACT_ATOMS: atom_id res chain seq x y z
N MET A 1 -12.86 0.19 2.18
CA MET A 1 -12.42 0.86 3.42
C MET A 1 -10.89 0.90 3.43
N GLU A 2 -10.27 1.79 2.63
CA GLU A 2 -8.82 2.04 2.70
C GLU A 2 -8.56 3.21 3.65
N SER A 3 -7.49 3.16 4.46
CA SER A 3 -7.02 4.33 5.20
C SER A 3 -6.45 5.34 4.21
N LEU A 4 -6.81 6.62 4.36
CA LEU A 4 -6.31 7.68 3.47
C LEU A 4 -4.78 7.77 3.55
N ASP A 5 -4.20 7.44 4.69
CA ASP A 5 -2.77 7.42 4.94
C ASP A 5 -2.05 6.39 4.03
N ILE A 6 -2.69 5.25 3.69
CA ILE A 6 -2.15 4.30 2.70
C ILE A 6 -2.14 4.89 1.30
N LYS A 7 -3.21 5.60 0.91
CA LYS A 7 -3.31 6.24 -0.40
C LYS A 7 -2.23 7.31 -0.56
N GLU A 8 -2.01 8.10 0.48
CA GLU A 8 -0.96 9.11 0.50
C GLU A 8 0.44 8.49 0.46
N ALA A 9 0.70 7.46 1.27
CA ALA A 9 1.97 6.76 1.28
C ALA A 9 2.29 6.12 -0.09
N LEU A 10 1.30 5.55 -0.77
CA LEU A 10 1.46 5.01 -2.12
C LEU A 10 1.75 6.10 -3.17
N GLY A 11 1.19 7.29 -3.01
CA GLY A 11 1.44 8.43 -3.90
C GLY A 11 2.86 9.00 -3.80
N ARG A 12 3.55 8.79 -2.66
CA ARG A 12 4.92 9.26 -2.42
C ARG A 12 5.99 8.24 -2.85
N LEU A 13 5.62 6.97 -3.04
CA LEU A 13 6.55 5.91 -3.44
C LEU A 13 6.98 6.03 -4.92
N PRO A 14 8.16 5.50 -5.28
CA PRO A 14 8.59 5.43 -6.68
C PRO A 14 7.57 4.64 -7.52
N ARG A 15 7.34 5.12 -8.74
CA ARG A 15 6.35 4.54 -9.66
C ARG A 15 6.62 3.05 -9.95
N GLU A 16 7.88 2.66 -10.09
CA GLU A 16 8.29 1.26 -10.31
C GLU A 16 7.80 0.32 -9.21
N VAL A 17 7.84 0.75 -7.95
CA VAL A 17 7.38 -0.03 -6.79
C VAL A 17 5.87 -0.20 -6.82
N VAL A 18 5.14 0.87 -7.20
CA VAL A 18 3.68 0.87 -7.33
C VAL A 18 3.24 -0.01 -8.49
N ASP A 19 3.91 0.07 -9.64
CA ASP A 19 3.62 -0.74 -10.81
C ASP A 19 3.87 -2.23 -10.50
N ALA A 20 4.98 -2.55 -9.82
CA ALA A 20 5.26 -3.91 -9.39
C ALA A 20 4.23 -4.44 -8.37
N ARG A 21 3.73 -3.58 -7.46
CA ARG A 21 2.60 -3.91 -6.57
C ARG A 21 1.36 -4.27 -7.39
N ASN A 22 0.99 -3.42 -8.34
CA ASN A 22 -0.22 -3.59 -9.15
C ASN A 22 -0.14 -4.87 -9.99
N GLN A 23 1.02 -5.19 -10.56
CA GLN A 23 1.24 -6.46 -11.27
C GLN A 23 1.07 -7.68 -10.35
N ARG A 24 1.62 -7.65 -9.13
CA ARG A 24 1.44 -8.75 -8.15
C ARG A 24 -0.02 -8.94 -7.76
N LEU A 25 -0.76 -7.85 -7.56
CA LEU A 25 -2.18 -7.90 -7.24
C LEU A 25 -3.01 -8.45 -8.40
N LEU A 26 -2.76 -7.99 -9.63
CA LEU A 26 -3.44 -8.50 -10.82
C LEU A 26 -3.20 -10.01 -11.01
N ARG A 27 -1.95 -10.46 -10.84
CA ARG A 27 -1.61 -11.88 -10.90
C ARG A 27 -2.33 -12.69 -9.82
N ALA A 28 -2.40 -12.17 -8.59
CA ALA A 28 -3.12 -12.84 -7.51
C ALA A 28 -4.62 -12.94 -7.80
N MET A 29 -5.22 -11.89 -8.37
CA MET A 29 -6.63 -11.90 -8.80
C MET A 29 -6.88 -12.91 -9.92
N ASP A 30 -6.01 -12.95 -10.94
CA ASP A 30 -6.12 -13.90 -12.05
C ASP A 30 -6.05 -15.36 -11.57
N LEU A 31 -5.08 -15.69 -10.72
CA LEU A 31 -4.96 -17.01 -10.11
C LEU A 31 -6.18 -17.35 -9.22
N SER A 32 -6.68 -16.37 -8.46
CA SER A 32 -7.88 -16.55 -7.64
C SER A 32 -9.12 -16.83 -8.50
N MET A 33 -9.27 -16.16 -9.65
CA MET A 33 -10.37 -16.41 -10.58
C MET A 33 -10.29 -17.79 -11.23
N LYS A 34 -9.07 -18.28 -11.48
CA LYS A 34 -8.81 -19.61 -12.05
C LYS A 34 -8.89 -20.75 -11.02
N HIS A 35 -8.99 -20.43 -9.72
CA HIS A 35 -8.85 -21.39 -8.63
C HIS A 35 -7.52 -22.17 -8.69
N GLU A 36 -6.47 -21.51 -9.17
CA GLU A 36 -5.12 -22.07 -9.31
C GLU A 36 -4.16 -21.37 -8.34
N TYR A 37 -3.07 -22.04 -8.01
CA TYR A 37 -1.98 -21.48 -7.21
C TYR A 37 -0.78 -21.13 -8.10
N LEU A 38 0.12 -20.31 -7.56
CA LEU A 38 1.38 -20.00 -8.21
C LEU A 38 2.25 -21.27 -8.28
N SER A 39 3.02 -21.46 -9.36
CA SER A 39 3.93 -22.60 -9.49
C SER A 39 4.98 -22.63 -8.37
N GLU A 40 5.43 -23.84 -8.00
CA GLU A 40 6.39 -24.04 -6.89
C GLU A 40 7.68 -23.22 -7.07
N ASP A 41 8.23 -23.17 -8.29
CA ASP A 41 9.42 -22.39 -8.63
C ASP A 41 9.25 -20.88 -8.33
N LEU A 42 8.08 -20.33 -8.68
CA LEU A 42 7.77 -18.92 -8.48
C LEU A 42 7.37 -18.63 -7.02
N GLN A 43 6.84 -19.65 -6.32
CA GLN A 43 6.52 -19.57 -4.90
C GLN A 43 7.80 -19.50 -4.05
N ALA A 44 8.81 -20.30 -4.38
CA ALA A 44 10.13 -20.26 -3.72
C ALA A 44 10.85 -18.91 -3.87
N GLN A 45 10.59 -18.18 -4.96
CA GLN A 45 11.15 -16.84 -5.20
C GLN A 45 10.37 -15.71 -4.51
N GLN A 46 9.19 -15.96 -3.95
CA GLN A 46 8.42 -14.92 -3.28
C GLN A 46 9.11 -14.46 -1.99
N THR A 47 9.01 -13.16 -1.70
CA THR A 47 9.49 -12.57 -0.44
C THR A 47 8.35 -11.82 0.27
N PRO A 48 7.38 -12.55 0.88
CA PRO A 48 6.13 -11.95 1.36
C PRO A 48 6.31 -10.86 2.42
N PHE A 49 7.29 -11.01 3.31
CA PHE A 49 7.52 -10.11 4.44
C PHE A 49 8.46 -8.94 4.14
N ARG A 50 8.91 -8.78 2.89
CA ARG A 50 9.72 -7.62 2.48
C ARG A 50 8.80 -6.42 2.24
N SER A 51 8.50 -5.67 3.30
CA SER A 51 7.60 -4.52 3.23
C SER A 51 8.25 -3.33 2.51
N TYR A 52 7.56 -2.77 1.51
CA TYR A 52 7.95 -1.53 0.82
C TYR A 52 7.14 -0.30 1.28
N LEU A 53 6.10 -0.49 2.11
CA LEU A 53 5.15 0.54 2.49
C LEU A 53 5.30 1.02 3.95
N ARG A 54 5.89 0.19 4.83
CA ARG A 54 5.91 0.40 6.28
C ARG A 54 6.59 1.70 6.69
N ASP A 55 7.76 1.99 6.12
CA ASP A 55 8.53 3.19 6.46
C ASP A 55 7.82 4.47 6.00
N MET A 56 7.21 4.42 4.82
CA MET A 56 6.47 5.55 4.27
C MET A 56 5.17 5.82 5.05
N LEU A 57 4.48 4.77 5.50
CA LEU A 57 3.32 4.91 6.38
C LEU A 57 3.69 5.55 7.71
N ALA A 58 4.77 5.09 8.36
CA ALA A 58 5.22 5.67 9.63
C ALA A 58 5.59 7.15 9.50
N LEU A 59 6.11 7.57 8.34
CA LEU A 59 6.40 8.97 8.06
C LEU A 59 5.12 9.80 7.93
N VAL A 60 4.14 9.33 7.16
CA VAL A 60 2.84 10.02 6.98
C VAL A 60 2.09 10.15 8.32
N GLU A 61 2.09 9.10 9.14
CA GLU A 61 1.46 9.12 10.47
C GLU A 61 2.11 10.15 11.40
N ARG A 62 3.45 10.27 11.36
CA ARG A 62 4.18 11.27 12.15
C ARG A 62 3.86 12.70 11.72
N GLU A 63 3.87 12.98 10.42
CA GLU A 63 3.52 14.30 9.88
C GLU A 63 2.08 14.70 10.23
N LYS A 64 1.16 13.74 10.20
CA LYS A 64 -0.23 13.94 10.59
C LYS A 64 -0.36 14.27 12.07
N ALA A 65 0.32 13.51 12.95
CA ALA A 65 0.32 13.74 14.38
C ALA A 65 0.94 15.09 14.76
N GLU A 66 2.03 15.49 14.09
CA GLU A 66 2.63 16.82 14.26
C GLU A 66 1.65 17.92 13.86
N ARG A 67 1.00 17.78 12.71
CA ARG A 67 0.02 18.75 12.22
C ARG A 67 -1.20 18.89 13.14
N GLU A 68 -1.67 17.78 13.69
CA GLU A 68 -2.75 17.75 14.67
C GLU A 68 -2.34 18.43 15.99
N ALA A 69 -1.11 18.18 16.47
CA ALA A 69 -0.56 18.84 17.65
C ALA A 69 -0.41 20.37 17.46
N LEU A 70 -0.16 20.81 16.23
CA LEU A 70 -0.13 22.23 15.85
C LEU A 70 -1.54 22.83 15.67
N GLY A 71 -2.62 22.04 15.81
CA GLY A 71 -4.01 22.49 15.71
C GLY A 71 -4.47 22.79 14.28
N ALA A 72 -3.75 22.32 13.27
CA ALA A 72 -4.10 22.56 11.87
C ALA A 72 -5.16 21.58 11.35
N LEU A 73 -5.90 21.99 10.32
CA LEU A 73 -6.91 21.15 9.67
C LEU A 73 -6.27 19.91 8.99
N PRO A 74 -6.99 18.77 8.95
CA PRO A 74 -6.50 17.56 8.32
C PRO A 74 -6.38 17.73 6.80
N LEU A 75 -5.30 17.19 6.22
CA LEU A 75 -4.98 17.31 4.79
C LEU A 75 -6.00 16.61 3.89
N GLN A 76 -6.52 15.47 4.32
CA GLN A 76 -7.54 14.73 3.59
C GLN A 76 -8.59 14.21 4.57
N GLN A 77 -9.85 14.25 4.16
CA GLN A 77 -10.98 13.77 4.94
C GLN A 77 -11.76 12.73 4.13
N ARG A 78 -12.29 11.72 4.81
CA ARG A 78 -13.23 10.77 4.19
C ARG A 78 -14.52 11.51 3.84
N THR A 79 -14.99 11.33 2.62
CA THR A 79 -16.34 11.78 2.24
C THR A 79 -17.38 10.92 2.95
N ILE A 80 -18.43 11.56 3.46
CA ILE A 80 -19.58 10.88 4.06
C ILE A 80 -20.38 10.24 2.91
N PRO A 81 -20.67 8.93 2.97
CA PRO A 81 -21.39 8.22 1.90
C PRO A 81 -22.84 8.66 1.79
#